data_AF-A0A7C3T4V0-F1
#
_entry.id   AF-A0A7C3T4V0-F1
#
_cell.length_a   1.000
_cell.length_b   1.000
_cell.length_c   1.000
_cell.angle_alpha   90.00
_cell.angle_beta   90.00
_cell.angle_gamma   90.00
#
_symmetry.space_group_name_H-M   'P 1'
#
loop_
_entity.id
_entity.type
_entity.pdbx_description
1 polymer ?
#
loop_
_entity_poly.entity_id
_entity_poly.type
_entity_poly.pdbx_seq_one_letter_code
_entity_poly.pdbx_strand_id
1 'polypeptide(L)'
;VKVKIDRSEVYQLTGVVDRLVDLGGGCYEVHDYKTSGSLPSQEKLDRDRQLAIYQLAVHEYFSDARDVDLVWHYLVFDKELRSKRTEKQLGKLKKEVLALIKTIEDTEEFEARESELCDWCVFQDLCPKRKHLFLVEPLPPKKFKADEGVKLADRYVALREEQKRIEEEIEEVKQQLGDYAQQMGVDTVMGSGAILSVKKVTKPSFPDSRDPERQDLERVCMELGRFQEVCSFDVRKLAKVVTDELWDEDELSEIEPFVEWRESVEVRKKKTLKPE
;
A
#
# COMPACT_ATOMS: atom_id res chain seq x y z
N VAL A 1 -26.87 14.39 19.50
CA VAL A 1 -27.74 13.34 18.92
C VAL A 1 -27.20 11.96 19.24
N LYS A 2 -28.09 10.98 19.43
CA LYS A 2 -27.78 9.55 19.53
C LYS A 2 -28.49 8.78 18.41
N VAL A 3 -27.83 7.81 17.79
CA VAL A 3 -28.38 7.02 16.69
C VAL A 3 -28.13 5.55 16.95
N LYS A 4 -29.18 4.74 16.92
CA LYS A 4 -29.08 3.29 16.94
C LYS A 4 -28.80 2.80 15.53
N ILE A 5 -27.72 2.03 15.36
CA ILE A 5 -27.27 1.58 14.03
C ILE A 5 -27.46 0.08 13.80
N ASP A 6 -27.69 -0.70 14.86
CA ASP A 6 -28.05 -2.12 14.81
C ASP A 6 -29.46 -2.38 15.37
N ARG A 7 -30.03 -3.54 15.00
CA ARG A 7 -31.37 -3.97 15.47
C ARG A 7 -31.38 -4.42 16.93
N SER A 8 -30.25 -4.89 17.44
CA SER A 8 -30.07 -5.30 18.84
C SER A 8 -29.83 -4.13 19.79
N GLU A 9 -29.72 -2.90 19.26
CA GLU A 9 -29.44 -1.66 19.99
C GLU A 9 -28.12 -1.67 20.81
N VAL A 10 -27.20 -2.56 20.48
CA VAL A 10 -25.90 -2.69 21.13
C VAL A 10 -24.98 -1.55 20.72
N TYR A 11 -25.06 -1.10 19.46
CA TYR A 11 -24.20 -0.08 18.90
C TYR A 11 -24.94 1.25 18.73
N GLN A 12 -24.41 2.28 19.38
CA GLN A 12 -24.96 3.63 19.34
C GLN A 12 -23.90 4.63 18.90
N LEU A 13 -24.22 5.44 17.90
CA LEU A 13 -23.41 6.59 17.51
C LEU A 13 -23.86 7.82 18.31
N THR A 14 -22.90 8.59 18.81
CA THR A 14 -23.18 9.88 19.45
C THR A 14 -22.43 10.99 18.71
N GLY A 15 -23.08 12.13 18.51
CA GLY A 15 -22.48 13.29 17.87
C GLY A 15 -23.16 14.60 18.26
N VAL A 16 -22.53 15.72 17.94
CA VAL A 16 -23.10 17.07 18.10
C VAL A 16 -23.31 17.61 16.69
N VAL A 17 -24.51 18.13 16.43
CA VAL A 17 -24.88 18.75 15.16
C VAL A 17 -24.65 20.25 15.31
N ASP A 18 -23.94 20.90 14.38
CA ASP A 18 -23.66 22.34 14.45
C ASP A 18 -24.98 23.14 14.43
N ARG A 19 -25.85 22.86 13.45
CA ARG A 19 -27.18 23.46 13.36
C ARG A 19 -28.17 22.52 12.68
N LEU A 20 -29.32 22.32 13.31
CA LEU A 20 -30.48 21.63 12.73
C LEU A 20 -31.60 22.66 12.55
N VAL A 21 -32.24 22.67 11.39
CA VAL A 21 -33.37 23.55 11.07
C VAL A 21 -34.57 22.69 10.70
N ASP A 22 -35.73 22.97 11.28
CA ASP A 22 -37.03 22.46 10.86
C ASP A 22 -37.67 23.50 9.92
N LEU A 23 -37.85 23.14 8.65
CA LEU A 23 -38.48 24.00 7.64
C LEU A 23 -40.01 23.84 7.62
N GLY A 24 -40.56 22.95 8.45
CA GLY A 24 -41.96 22.57 8.45
C GLY A 24 -42.30 21.54 7.37
N GLY A 25 -43.44 20.88 7.53
CA GLY A 25 -43.93 19.89 6.58
C GLY A 25 -43.07 18.61 6.52
N GLY A 26 -42.30 18.31 7.55
CA GLY A 26 -41.40 17.15 7.59
C GLY A 26 -40.10 17.35 6.79
N CYS A 27 -39.75 18.59 6.45
CA CYS A 27 -38.51 18.95 5.79
C CYS A 27 -37.52 19.53 6.80
N TYR A 28 -36.31 18.99 6.85
CA TYR A 28 -35.27 19.41 7.78
C TYR A 28 -33.97 19.74 7.04
N GLU A 29 -33.16 20.64 7.60
CA GLU A 29 -31.79 20.90 7.13
C GLU A 29 -30.78 20.64 8.23
N VAL A 30 -29.75 19.85 7.91
CA VAL A 30 -28.58 19.63 8.77
C VAL A 30 -27.43 20.44 8.20
N HIS A 31 -26.92 21.39 8.98
CA HIS A 31 -25.81 22.24 8.57
C HIS A 31 -24.53 21.91 9.33
N ASP A 32 -23.41 22.04 8.61
CA ASP A 32 -22.06 21.95 9.16
C ASP A 32 -21.19 23.07 8.56
N TYR A 33 -20.39 23.71 9.41
CA TYR A 33 -19.58 24.86 9.01
C TYR A 33 -18.12 24.46 8.85
N LYS A 34 -17.57 24.67 7.66
CA LYS A 34 -16.19 24.35 7.30
C LYS A 34 -15.37 25.63 7.05
N THR A 35 -14.18 25.66 7.62
CA THR A 35 -13.18 26.73 7.44
C THR A 35 -12.01 26.31 6.54
N SER A 36 -12.11 25.16 5.86
CA SER A 36 -11.04 24.65 5.00
C SER A 36 -10.77 25.57 3.81
N GLY A 37 -9.49 25.72 3.44
CA GLY A 37 -9.03 26.52 2.31
C GLY A 37 -9.20 25.87 0.93
N SER A 38 -9.99 24.80 0.82
CA SER A 38 -10.33 24.12 -0.43
C SER A 38 -11.80 23.70 -0.45
N LEU A 39 -12.41 23.67 -1.64
CA LEU A 39 -13.76 23.16 -1.85
C LEU A 39 -13.70 21.70 -2.33
N PRO A 40 -14.49 20.78 -1.75
CA PRO A 40 -14.60 19.42 -2.27
C PRO A 40 -15.42 19.38 -3.58
N SER A 41 -15.29 18.29 -4.33
CA SER A 41 -16.22 17.99 -5.41
C SER A 41 -17.59 17.57 -4.86
N GLN A 42 -18.65 17.76 -5.64
CA GLN A 42 -20.00 17.30 -5.29
C GLN A 42 -20.02 15.78 -5.04
N GLU A 43 -19.31 15.00 -5.85
CA GLU A 43 -19.20 13.54 -5.70
C GLU A 43 -18.58 13.14 -4.35
N LYS A 44 -17.62 13.91 -3.84
CA LYS A 44 -17.04 13.69 -2.51
C LYS A 44 -18.06 13.98 -1.41
N LEU A 45 -18.84 15.06 -1.53
CA LEU A 45 -19.90 15.38 -0.59
C LEU A 45 -21.04 14.35 -0.62
N ASP A 46 -21.39 13.84 -1.79
CA ASP A 46 -22.44 12.83 -1.95
C ASP A 46 -22.06 11.46 -1.37
N ARG A 47 -20.77 11.23 -1.15
CA ARG A 47 -20.24 10.04 -0.45
C ARG A 47 -19.85 10.31 1.01
N ASP A 48 -19.84 11.56 1.44
CA ASP A 48 -19.47 11.91 2.80
C ASP A 48 -20.45 11.30 3.80
N ARG A 49 -19.91 10.64 4.83
CA ARG A 49 -20.67 9.94 5.85
C ARG A 49 -21.12 10.82 7.01
N GLN A 50 -20.45 11.96 7.25
CA GLN A 50 -20.63 12.76 8.47
C GLN A 50 -22.06 13.28 8.59
N LEU A 51 -22.52 14.09 7.63
CA LEU A 51 -23.88 14.64 7.66
C LEU A 51 -24.95 13.57 7.44
N ALA A 52 -24.64 12.51 6.69
CA ALA A 52 -25.54 11.38 6.51
C ALA A 52 -25.81 10.62 7.83
N ILE A 53 -24.82 10.54 8.73
CA ILE A 53 -25.04 10.00 10.10
C ILE A 53 -25.98 10.92 10.89
N TYR A 54 -25.88 12.24 10.74
CA TYR A 54 -26.82 13.16 11.40
C TYR A 54 -28.23 13.04 10.83
N GLN A 55 -28.39 12.82 9.53
CA GLN A 55 -29.71 12.53 8.94
C GLN A 55 -30.35 11.27 9.55
N LEU A 56 -29.57 10.21 9.80
CA LEU A 56 -30.07 9.05 10.53
C LEU A 56 -30.59 9.43 11.92
N ALA A 57 -29.92 10.37 12.60
CA ALA A 57 -30.40 10.90 13.86
C ALA A 57 -31.71 11.67 13.70
N VAL A 58 -31.81 12.53 12.68
CA VAL A 58 -33.04 13.29 12.44
C VAL A 58 -34.23 12.36 12.29
N HIS A 59 -34.13 11.29 11.50
CA HIS A 59 -35.21 10.30 11.37
C HIS A 59 -35.51 9.52 12.67
N GLU A 60 -34.54 9.34 13.55
CA GLU A 60 -34.74 8.68 14.86
C GLU A 60 -35.49 9.60 15.85
N TYR A 61 -35.17 10.89 15.86
CA TYR A 61 -35.76 11.86 16.80
C TYR A 61 -37.08 12.46 16.31
N PHE A 62 -37.26 12.58 14.99
CA PHE A 62 -38.38 13.26 14.36
C PHE A 62 -39.11 12.31 13.41
N SER A 63 -40.21 11.71 13.90
CA SER A 63 -41.00 10.73 13.14
C SER A 63 -41.66 11.31 11.89
N ASP A 64 -41.80 12.63 11.81
CA ASP A 64 -42.34 13.36 10.67
C ASP A 64 -41.27 13.73 9.63
N ALA A 65 -39.98 13.49 9.90
CA ALA A 65 -38.89 13.78 8.97
C ALA A 65 -39.00 12.90 7.71
N ARG A 66 -39.36 13.54 6.60
CA ARG A 66 -39.52 12.93 5.27
C ARG A 66 -38.37 13.30 4.34
N ASP A 67 -37.95 14.56 4.36
CA ASP A 67 -36.90 15.09 3.50
C ASP A 67 -35.85 15.81 4.35
N VAL A 68 -34.58 15.50 4.13
CA VAL A 68 -33.47 16.05 4.89
C VAL A 68 -32.37 16.53 3.94
N ASP A 69 -32.13 17.83 3.96
CA ASP A 69 -31.05 18.49 3.21
C ASP A 69 -29.77 18.55 4.04
N LEU A 70 -28.65 18.12 3.46
CA LEU A 70 -27.33 18.16 4.07
C LEU A 70 -26.58 19.35 3.50
N VAL A 71 -26.21 20.31 4.35
CA VAL A 71 -25.69 21.61 3.90
C VAL A 71 -24.34 21.88 4.54
N TRP A 72 -23.31 22.00 3.72
CA TRP A 72 -21.99 22.45 4.15
C TRP A 72 -21.79 23.92 3.82
N HIS A 73 -21.42 24.71 4.83
CA HIS A 73 -21.05 26.12 4.69
C HIS A 73 -19.54 26.24 4.63
N TYR A 74 -18.98 26.53 3.45
CA TYR A 74 -17.55 26.79 3.28
C TYR A 74 -17.28 28.29 3.44
N LEU A 75 -17.02 28.69 4.69
CA LEU A 75 -16.97 30.10 5.10
C LEU A 75 -15.89 30.91 4.37
N VAL A 76 -14.74 30.30 4.09
CA VAL A 76 -13.62 30.95 3.35
C VAL A 76 -14.04 31.35 1.94
N PHE A 77 -14.95 30.59 1.32
CA PHE A 77 -15.38 30.80 -0.06
C PHE A 77 -16.75 31.47 -0.17
N ASP A 78 -17.43 31.70 0.97
CA ASP A 78 -18.83 32.13 1.04
C ASP A 78 -19.75 31.28 0.14
N LYS A 79 -19.62 29.94 0.26
CA LYS A 79 -20.38 28.98 -0.55
C LYS A 79 -21.08 27.94 0.29
N GLU A 80 -22.34 27.67 -0.06
CA GLU A 80 -23.09 26.51 0.39
C GLU A 80 -22.98 25.38 -0.63
N LEU A 81 -22.69 24.18 -0.14
CA LEU A 81 -22.79 22.95 -0.93
C LEU A 81 -23.85 22.05 -0.29
N ARG A 82 -24.71 21.46 -1.11
CA ARG A 82 -25.88 20.72 -0.67
C ARG A 82 -25.85 19.28 -1.16
N SER A 83 -26.40 18.36 -0.39
CA SER A 83 -26.53 16.96 -0.78
C SER A 83 -27.75 16.33 -0.12
N LYS A 84 -28.28 15.26 -0.72
CA LYS A 84 -29.35 14.44 -0.16
C LYS A 84 -28.93 12.99 -0.07
N ARG A 85 -29.55 12.23 0.82
CA ARG A 85 -29.42 10.76 0.88
C ARG A 85 -30.78 10.12 0.70
N THR A 86 -30.80 9.10 -0.14
CA THR A 86 -31.92 8.18 -0.25
C THR A 86 -31.92 7.19 0.91
N GLU A 87 -33.08 6.61 1.23
CA GLU A 87 -33.18 5.54 2.24
C GLU A 87 -32.24 4.36 1.95
N LYS A 88 -32.06 4.02 0.66
CA LYS A 88 -31.12 2.96 0.24
C LYS A 88 -29.67 3.32 0.61
N GLN A 89 -29.25 4.56 0.38
CA GLN A 89 -27.91 5.03 0.76
C GLN A 89 -27.72 5.06 2.28
N LEU A 90 -28.73 5.50 3.04
CA LEU A 90 -28.71 5.48 4.49
C LEU A 90 -28.63 4.06 5.06
N GLY A 91 -29.36 3.10 4.46
CA GLY A 91 -29.28 1.69 4.80
C GLY A 91 -27.92 1.08 4.50
N LYS A 92 -27.29 1.46 3.38
CA LYS A 92 -25.91 1.06 3.06
C LYS A 92 -24.91 1.62 4.07
N LEU A 93 -25.02 2.90 4.40
CA LEU A 93 -24.19 3.58 5.38
C LEU A 93 -24.26 2.90 6.76
N LYS A 94 -25.46 2.52 7.24
CA LYS A 94 -25.61 1.77 8.50
C LYS A 94 -24.81 0.46 8.47
N LYS A 95 -24.89 -0.30 7.37
CA LYS A 95 -24.13 -1.56 7.21
C LYS A 95 -22.63 -1.32 7.19
N GLU A 96 -22.17 -0.31 6.44
CA GLU A 96 -20.74 0.05 6.34
C GLU A 96 -20.18 0.47 7.70
N VAL A 97 -20.93 1.27 8.48
CA VAL A 97 -20.51 1.68 9.83
C VAL A 97 -20.48 0.49 10.79
N LEU A 98 -21.48 -0.40 10.74
CA LEU A 98 -21.47 -1.61 11.58
C LEU A 98 -20.31 -2.55 11.24
N ALA A 99 -20.03 -2.74 9.95
CA ALA A 99 -18.89 -3.54 9.50
C ALA A 99 -17.58 -2.93 10.02
N LEU A 100 -17.41 -1.61 9.89
CA LEU A 100 -16.24 -0.91 10.41
C LEU A 100 -16.09 -1.05 11.94
N ILE A 101 -17.18 -0.96 12.71
CA ILE A 101 -17.13 -1.17 14.16
C ILE A 101 -16.64 -2.57 14.48
N LYS A 102 -17.19 -3.60 13.83
CA LYS A 102 -16.76 -4.99 14.03
C LYS A 102 -15.29 -5.16 13.67
N THR A 103 -14.86 -4.63 12.52
CA THR A 103 -13.44 -4.64 12.16
C THR A 103 -12.59 -4.04 13.27
N ILE A 104 -12.97 -2.89 13.83
CA ILE A 104 -12.22 -2.25 14.92
C ILE A 104 -12.22 -3.12 16.19
N GLU A 105 -13.35 -3.73 16.57
CA GLU A 105 -13.46 -4.58 17.75
C GLU A 105 -12.68 -5.90 17.63
N ASP A 106 -12.65 -6.48 16.42
CA ASP A 106 -11.95 -7.72 16.11
C ASP A 106 -10.45 -7.50 15.84
N THR A 107 -10.00 -6.24 15.67
CA THR A 107 -8.60 -5.92 15.40
C THR A 107 -7.79 -5.90 16.70
N GLU A 108 -6.89 -6.86 16.85
CA GLU A 108 -5.93 -6.89 17.97
C GLU A 108 -4.70 -6.01 17.70
N GLU A 109 -4.25 -5.94 16.44
CA GLU A 109 -3.07 -5.19 16.03
C GLU A 109 -3.41 -4.10 15.00
N PHE A 110 -3.15 -2.85 15.38
CA PHE A 110 -3.38 -1.68 14.51
C PHE A 110 -2.10 -1.29 13.78
N GLU A 111 -1.88 -1.87 12.61
CA GLU A 111 -0.71 -1.55 11.79
C GLU A 111 -0.72 -0.09 11.30
N ALA A 112 0.42 0.59 11.47
CA ALA A 112 0.58 1.94 10.96
C ALA A 112 0.68 1.93 9.42
N ARG A 113 -0.27 2.60 8.77
CA ARG A 113 -0.31 2.80 7.31
C ARG A 113 0.08 4.24 6.97
N GLU A 114 1.02 4.40 6.05
CA GLU A 114 1.43 5.73 5.59
C GLU A 114 0.37 6.33 4.65
N SER A 115 0.16 7.63 4.77
CA SER A 115 -0.76 8.41 3.93
C SER A 115 -0.34 9.89 3.91
N GLU A 116 -1.01 10.70 3.09
CA GLU A 116 -0.84 12.16 3.06
C GLU A 116 -1.11 12.83 4.43
N LEU A 117 -1.83 12.16 5.33
CA LEU A 117 -2.12 12.65 6.67
C LEU A 117 -0.95 12.44 7.65
N CYS A 118 0.07 11.67 7.29
CA CYS A 118 1.17 11.38 8.22
C CYS A 118 1.90 12.64 8.66
N ASP A 119 2.05 13.65 7.80
CA ASP A 119 2.74 14.90 8.13
C ASP A 119 1.96 15.74 9.16
N TRP A 120 0.66 15.51 9.28
CA TRP A 120 -0.24 16.17 10.23
C TRP A 120 -0.51 15.32 11.49
N CYS A 121 0.02 14.10 11.54
CA CYS A 121 -0.18 13.20 12.67
C CYS A 121 0.60 13.69 13.89
N VAL A 122 -0.06 13.76 15.04
CA VAL A 122 0.57 14.19 16.32
C VAL A 122 1.34 13.07 17.02
N PHE A 123 1.24 11.83 16.54
CA PHE A 123 1.86 10.64 17.14
C PHE A 123 3.03 10.09 16.31
N GLN A 124 3.67 10.93 15.49
CA GLN A 124 4.76 10.49 14.60
C GLN A 124 6.00 9.98 15.35
N ASP A 125 6.23 10.51 16.55
CA ASP A 125 7.27 10.10 17.49
C ASP A 125 7.04 8.70 18.08
N LEU A 126 5.79 8.24 18.13
CA LEU A 126 5.41 6.89 18.56
C LEU A 126 5.22 5.92 17.38
N CYS A 127 4.93 6.45 16.19
CA CYS A 127 4.62 5.67 15.00
C CYS A 127 5.79 4.76 14.59
N PRO A 128 5.62 3.44 14.46
CA PRO A 128 6.72 2.54 14.09
C PRO A 128 7.36 2.86 12.73
N LYS A 129 6.63 3.54 11.82
CA LYS A 129 7.15 3.98 10.52
C LYS A 129 8.02 5.25 10.60
N ARG A 130 7.80 6.12 11.60
CA ARG A 130 8.43 7.45 11.67
C ARG A 130 9.23 7.74 12.96
N LYS A 131 9.05 6.94 14.02
CA LYS A 131 9.65 7.18 15.34
C LYS A 131 11.17 7.37 15.31
N HIS A 132 11.90 6.62 14.47
CA HIS A 132 13.36 6.77 14.37
C HIS A 132 13.74 8.10 13.72
N LEU A 133 12.99 8.56 12.71
CA LEU A 133 13.22 9.85 12.06
C LEU A 133 13.11 10.98 13.09
N PHE A 134 12.04 10.98 13.88
CA PHE A 134 11.81 11.98 14.94
C PHE A 134 12.84 11.89 16.08
N LEU A 135 13.36 10.70 16.36
CA LEU A 135 14.41 10.51 17.36
C LEU A 135 15.74 11.13 16.93
N VAL A 136 16.10 11.02 15.65
CA VAL A 136 17.44 11.42 15.15
C VAL A 136 17.47 12.80 14.52
N GLU A 137 16.37 13.30 13.96
CA GLU A 137 16.28 14.61 13.30
C GLU A 137 16.76 15.79 14.17
N PRO A 138 16.39 15.90 15.47
CA PRO A 138 16.87 17.01 16.29
C PRO A 138 18.31 16.84 16.79
N LEU A 139 18.97 15.71 16.52
CA LEU A 139 20.30 15.45 17.05
C LEU A 139 21.37 16.28 16.32
N PRO A 140 22.34 16.87 17.06
CA PRO A 140 23.52 17.46 16.44
C PRO A 140 24.27 16.44 15.56
N PRO A 141 24.98 16.86 14.49
CA PRO A 141 25.61 15.96 13.53
C PRO A 141 26.51 14.87 14.15
N LYS A 142 27.21 15.19 15.24
CA LYS A 142 28.07 14.24 15.95
C LYS A 142 27.26 13.13 16.66
N LYS A 143 26.09 13.47 17.23
CA LYS A 143 25.21 12.51 17.89
C LYS A 143 24.40 11.70 16.87
N PHE A 144 23.95 12.34 15.79
CA PHE A 144 23.29 11.67 14.66
C PHE A 144 24.17 10.55 14.10
N LYS A 145 25.43 10.85 13.74
CA LYS A 145 26.38 9.84 13.25
C LYS A 145 26.79 8.78 14.29
N ALA A 146 26.52 9.04 15.56
CA ALA A 146 26.80 8.08 16.63
C ALA A 146 25.64 7.12 16.86
N ASP A 147 24.44 7.40 16.35
CA ASP A 147 23.27 6.51 16.44
C ASP A 147 23.54 5.17 15.76
N GLU A 148 23.17 4.08 16.42
CA GLU A 148 23.40 2.72 15.92
C GLU A 148 22.57 2.43 14.66
N GLY A 149 21.33 2.92 14.61
CA GLY A 149 20.47 2.79 13.43
C GLY A 149 21.06 3.52 12.21
N VAL A 150 21.52 4.76 12.40
CA VAL A 150 22.19 5.55 11.36
C VAL A 150 23.45 4.85 10.85
N LYS A 151 24.34 4.37 11.74
CA LYS A 151 25.55 3.64 11.34
C LYS A 151 25.26 2.39 10.51
N LEU A 152 24.24 1.62 10.91
CA LEU A 152 23.84 0.41 10.20
C LEU A 152 23.27 0.74 8.81
N ALA A 153 22.44 1.78 8.72
CA ALA A 153 21.89 2.24 7.44
C ALA A 153 23.01 2.72 6.49
N ASP A 154 23.91 3.57 6.97
CA ASP A 154 25.04 4.07 6.19
C ASP A 154 25.96 2.93 5.72
N ARG A 155 26.28 2.00 6.62
CA ARG A 155 27.11 0.83 6.28
C ARG A 155 26.42 -0.06 5.24
N TYR A 156 25.10 -0.24 5.34
CA TYR A 156 24.34 -1.01 4.36
C TYR A 156 24.42 -0.38 2.97
N VAL A 157 24.21 0.94 2.86
CA VAL A 157 24.29 1.66 1.58
C VAL A 157 25.70 1.55 0.99
N ALA A 158 26.74 1.79 1.79
CA ALA A 158 28.13 1.68 1.33
C ALA A 158 28.48 0.28 0.82
N LEU A 159 28.05 -0.77 1.52
CA LEU A 159 28.24 -2.16 1.08
C LEU A 159 27.49 -2.47 -0.23
N ARG A 160 26.31 -1.89 -0.43
CA ARG A 160 25.54 -2.05 -1.68
C ARG A 160 26.23 -1.40 -2.86
N GLU A 161 26.86 -0.24 -2.67
CA GLU A 161 27.64 0.45 -3.69
C GLU A 161 28.94 -0.28 -4.01
N GLU A 162 29.68 -0.71 -2.96
CA GLU A 162 30.89 -1.52 -3.11
C GLU A 162 30.61 -2.79 -3.89
N GLN A 163 29.50 -3.45 -3.58
CA GLN A 163 29.10 -4.62 -4.32
C GLN A 163 28.80 -4.34 -5.79
N LYS A 164 28.07 -3.26 -6.10
CA LYS A 164 27.77 -2.93 -7.50
C LYS A 164 29.07 -2.74 -8.28
N ARG A 165 30.04 -2.04 -7.69
CA ARG A 165 31.37 -1.83 -8.27
C ARG A 165 32.13 -3.14 -8.48
N ILE A 166 32.14 -4.03 -7.49
CA ILE A 166 32.77 -5.36 -7.60
C ILE A 166 32.09 -6.20 -8.68
N GLU A 167 30.76 -6.13 -8.80
CA GLU A 167 30.01 -6.83 -9.86
C GLU A 167 30.39 -6.31 -11.26
N GLU A 168 30.55 -5.00 -11.42
CA GLU A 168 31.05 -4.37 -12.66
C GLU A 168 32.51 -4.81 -12.96
N GLU A 169 33.40 -4.75 -11.97
CA GLU A 169 34.80 -5.16 -12.11
C GLU A 169 34.94 -6.65 -12.47
N ILE A 170 34.14 -7.52 -11.84
CA ILE A 170 34.10 -8.95 -12.18
C ILE A 170 33.71 -9.16 -13.65
N GLU A 171 32.74 -8.39 -14.16
CA GLU A 171 32.29 -8.53 -15.55
C GLU A 171 33.36 -8.04 -16.55
N GLU A 172 34.05 -6.94 -16.24
CA GLU A 172 35.20 -6.48 -17.03
C GLU A 172 36.31 -7.53 -17.08
N VAL A 173 36.67 -8.13 -15.94
CA VAL A 173 37.70 -9.18 -15.87
C VAL A 173 37.26 -10.44 -16.64
N LYS A 174 35.98 -10.84 -16.58
CA LYS A 174 35.48 -11.96 -17.39
C LYS A 174 35.62 -11.70 -18.88
N GLN A 175 35.30 -10.48 -19.33
CA GLN A 175 35.43 -10.11 -20.74
C GLN A 175 36.90 -10.17 -21.18
N GLN A 176 37.80 -9.60 -20.39
CA GLN A 176 39.25 -9.66 -20.65
C GLN A 176 39.79 -11.09 -20.66
N LEU A 177 39.35 -11.95 -19.74
CA LEU A 177 39.70 -13.37 -19.73
C LEU A 177 39.18 -14.10 -20.98
N GLY A 178 37.97 -13.77 -21.44
CA GLY A 178 37.40 -14.27 -22.69
C GLY A 178 38.24 -13.88 -23.91
N ASP A 179 38.66 -12.63 -24.00
CA ASP A 179 39.48 -12.13 -25.10
C ASP A 179 40.89 -12.71 -25.08
N TYR A 180 41.51 -12.85 -23.90
CA TYR A 180 42.79 -13.53 -23.72
C TYR A 180 42.74 -15.00 -24.14
N ALA A 181 41.72 -15.74 -23.67
CA ALA A 181 41.51 -17.14 -24.01
C ALA A 181 41.35 -17.33 -25.54
N GLN A 182 40.61 -16.43 -26.19
CA GLN A 182 40.44 -16.41 -27.64
C GLN A 182 41.76 -16.12 -28.38
N GLN A 183 42.54 -15.15 -27.91
CA GLN A 183 43.83 -14.78 -28.54
C GLN A 183 44.86 -15.91 -28.43
N MET A 184 44.92 -16.59 -27.28
CA MET A 184 45.86 -17.68 -27.02
C MET A 184 45.36 -19.05 -27.52
N GLY A 185 44.11 -19.14 -27.95
CA GLY A 185 43.51 -20.40 -28.40
C GLY A 185 43.38 -21.45 -27.29
N VAL A 186 43.14 -21.01 -26.05
CA VAL A 186 43.05 -21.87 -24.87
C VAL A 186 41.66 -21.78 -24.24
N ASP A 187 41.14 -22.93 -23.80
CA ASP A 187 39.84 -23.00 -23.11
C ASP A 187 39.99 -23.01 -21.57
N THR A 188 41.22 -22.86 -21.08
CA THR A 188 41.57 -22.91 -19.66
C THR A 188 42.73 -21.96 -19.35
N VAL A 189 42.57 -21.17 -18.29
CA VAL A 189 43.56 -20.20 -17.82
C VAL A 189 43.92 -20.51 -16.37
N MET A 190 45.20 -20.71 -16.08
CA MET A 190 45.70 -21.00 -14.73
C MET A 190 46.08 -19.69 -14.03
N GLY A 191 45.42 -19.39 -12.91
CA GLY A 191 45.84 -18.39 -11.94
C GLY A 191 46.74 -18.99 -10.86
N SER A 192 47.32 -18.15 -10.00
CA SER A 192 48.21 -18.56 -8.92
C SER A 192 47.53 -19.42 -7.84
N GLY A 193 46.20 -19.35 -7.72
CA GLY A 193 45.42 -20.11 -6.72
C GLY A 193 44.21 -20.87 -7.26
N ALA A 194 43.92 -20.80 -8.58
CA ALA A 194 42.78 -21.48 -9.18
C ALA A 194 42.97 -21.67 -10.70
N ILE A 195 42.32 -22.69 -11.26
CA ILE A 195 42.25 -22.91 -12.71
C ILE A 195 40.83 -22.54 -13.18
N LEU A 196 40.74 -21.68 -14.19
CA LEU A 196 39.48 -21.19 -14.74
C LEU A 196 39.25 -21.80 -16.13
N SER A 197 38.09 -22.42 -16.36
CA SER A 197 37.66 -22.77 -17.73
C SER A 197 36.94 -21.58 -18.36
N VAL A 198 37.39 -21.17 -19.54
CA VAL A 198 36.85 -20.02 -20.27
C VAL A 198 36.28 -20.53 -21.58
N LYS A 199 34.96 -20.44 -21.73
CA LYS A 199 34.25 -20.85 -22.96
C LYS A 199 33.37 -19.71 -23.43
N LYS A 200 33.57 -19.27 -24.67
CA LYS A 200 32.67 -18.32 -25.33
C LYS A 200 31.47 -19.10 -25.86
N VAL A 201 30.35 -19.03 -25.15
CA VAL A 201 29.11 -19.70 -25.55
C VAL A 201 28.14 -18.66 -26.08
N THR A 202 27.76 -18.78 -27.34
CA THR A 202 26.63 -18.02 -27.89
C THR A 202 25.34 -18.62 -27.35
N LYS A 203 24.65 -17.90 -26.48
CA LYS A 203 23.33 -18.29 -25.96
C LYS A 203 22.27 -17.34 -26.53
N PRO A 204 21.10 -17.85 -26.94
CA PRO A 204 19.99 -16.97 -27.27
C PRO A 204 19.60 -16.17 -26.03
N SER A 205 19.45 -14.87 -26.22
CA SER A 205 18.88 -13.94 -25.23
C SER A 205 17.46 -13.61 -25.64
N PHE A 206 16.56 -13.50 -24.67
CA PHE A 206 15.15 -13.23 -24.88
C PHE A 206 14.71 -12.05 -24.00
N PRO A 207 13.69 -11.27 -24.41
CA PRO A 207 13.10 -10.18 -23.63
C PRO A 207 12.82 -10.57 -22.16
N ASP A 208 13.28 -9.74 -21.22
CA ASP A 208 13.08 -9.95 -19.78
C ASP A 208 11.75 -9.38 -19.27
N SER A 209 11.44 -9.53 -17.98
CA SER A 209 10.16 -9.08 -17.39
C SER A 209 9.85 -7.58 -17.50
N ARG A 210 10.84 -6.77 -17.86
CA ARG A 210 10.74 -5.31 -17.98
C ARG A 210 10.72 -4.86 -19.45
N ASP A 211 10.94 -5.78 -20.37
CA ASP A 211 10.96 -5.51 -21.80
C ASP A 211 9.52 -5.56 -22.37
N PRO A 212 9.05 -4.50 -23.05
CA PRO A 212 7.74 -4.50 -23.70
C PRO A 212 7.52 -5.67 -24.68
N GLU A 213 8.58 -6.14 -25.35
CA GLU A 213 8.50 -7.24 -26.33
C GLU A 213 8.24 -8.60 -25.66
N ARG A 214 8.33 -8.69 -24.33
CA ARG A 214 8.03 -9.92 -23.60
C ARG A 214 6.58 -10.37 -23.76
N GLN A 215 5.63 -9.44 -23.78
CA GLN A 215 4.22 -9.80 -23.95
C GLN A 215 3.96 -10.47 -25.30
N ASP A 216 4.66 -10.01 -26.35
CA ASP A 216 4.57 -10.60 -27.67
C ASP A 216 5.22 -11.99 -27.72
N LEU A 217 6.35 -12.18 -27.04
CA LEU A 217 7.00 -13.49 -26.90
C LEU A 217 6.11 -14.49 -26.14
N GLU A 218 5.50 -14.07 -25.02
CA GLU A 218 4.60 -14.91 -24.22
C GLU A 218 3.37 -15.33 -25.05
N ARG A 219 2.79 -14.39 -25.82
CA ARG A 219 1.68 -14.69 -26.75
C ARG A 219 2.07 -15.71 -27.81
N VAL A 220 3.25 -15.55 -28.43
CA VAL A 220 3.77 -16.52 -29.41
C VAL A 220 3.96 -17.90 -28.76
N CYS A 221 4.48 -17.97 -27.54
CA CYS A 221 4.62 -19.24 -26.82
C CYS A 221 3.26 -19.88 -26.46
N MET A 222 2.22 -19.08 -26.17
CA MET A 222 0.85 -19.55 -25.94
C MET A 222 0.23 -20.11 -27.23
N GLU A 223 0.35 -19.39 -28.35
CA GLU A 223 -0.14 -19.84 -29.66
C GLU A 223 0.55 -21.13 -30.12
N LEU A 224 1.84 -21.30 -29.79
CA LEU A 224 2.59 -22.52 -30.06
C LEU A 224 2.24 -23.69 -29.12
N GLY A 225 1.41 -23.46 -28.09
CA GLY A 225 1.05 -24.47 -27.09
C GLY A 225 2.22 -24.93 -26.20
N ARG A 226 3.35 -24.20 -26.23
CA ARG A 226 4.59 -24.52 -25.48
C ARG A 226 4.79 -23.63 -24.27
N PHE A 227 3.87 -22.71 -23.98
CA PHE A 227 3.96 -21.79 -22.86
C PHE A 227 4.20 -22.49 -21.52
N GLN A 228 3.52 -23.61 -21.28
CA GLN A 228 3.67 -24.41 -20.05
C GLN A 228 5.07 -25.04 -19.89
N GLU A 229 5.86 -25.14 -20.96
CA GLU A 229 7.22 -25.69 -20.92
C GLU A 229 8.28 -24.64 -20.55
N VAL A 230 7.94 -23.36 -20.72
CA VAL A 230 8.89 -22.23 -20.57
C VAL A 230 8.45 -21.20 -19.53
N CYS A 231 7.20 -21.28 -19.07
CA CYS A 231 6.66 -20.41 -18.04
C CYS A 231 6.79 -21.05 -16.66
N SER A 232 7.47 -20.36 -15.74
CA SER A 232 7.51 -20.74 -14.33
C SER A 232 6.47 -19.94 -13.53
N PHE A 233 5.74 -20.62 -12.66
CA PHE A 233 4.83 -19.97 -11.71
C PHE A 233 5.62 -19.17 -10.65
N ASP A 234 5.42 -17.85 -10.59
CA ASP A 234 6.10 -16.98 -9.65
C ASP A 234 5.30 -16.86 -8.34
N VAL A 235 5.61 -17.76 -7.40
CA VAL A 235 4.97 -17.84 -6.08
C VAL A 235 5.11 -16.53 -5.30
N ARG A 236 6.15 -15.70 -5.55
CA ARG A 236 6.32 -14.42 -4.85
C ARG A 236 5.39 -13.35 -5.38
N LYS A 237 5.17 -13.31 -6.69
CA LYS A 237 4.17 -12.41 -7.28
C LYS A 237 2.75 -12.83 -6.87
N LEU A 238 2.45 -14.13 -6.86
CA LEU A 238 1.17 -14.61 -6.35
C LEU A 238 0.99 -14.24 -4.88
N ALA A 239 1.99 -14.50 -4.03
CA ALA A 239 1.94 -14.11 -2.63
C ALA A 239 1.67 -12.61 -2.48
N LYS A 240 2.31 -11.76 -3.30
CA LYS A 240 2.03 -10.32 -3.30
C LYS A 240 0.59 -10.01 -3.75
N VAL A 241 0.10 -10.62 -4.82
CA VAL A 241 -1.29 -10.45 -5.31
C VAL A 241 -2.32 -10.83 -4.25
N VAL A 242 -2.08 -11.95 -3.55
CA VAL A 242 -2.94 -12.44 -2.46
C VAL A 242 -2.83 -11.54 -1.22
N THR A 243 -1.63 -11.08 -0.87
CA THR A 243 -1.40 -10.20 0.31
C THR A 243 -1.98 -8.79 0.08
N ASP A 244 -1.87 -8.28 -1.15
CA ASP A 244 -2.30 -6.93 -1.51
C ASP A 244 -3.75 -6.90 -2.05
N GLU A 245 -4.49 -8.03 -1.99
CA GLU A 245 -5.88 -8.19 -2.45
C GLU A 245 -6.14 -7.61 -3.86
N LEU A 246 -5.24 -7.91 -4.80
CA LEU A 246 -5.26 -7.29 -6.14
C LEU A 246 -6.22 -7.98 -7.14
N TRP A 247 -6.78 -9.14 -6.79
CA TRP A 247 -7.75 -9.90 -7.59
C TRP A 247 -9.11 -9.93 -6.88
N ASP A 248 -10.18 -10.22 -7.63
CA ASP A 248 -11.54 -10.19 -7.10
C ASP A 248 -11.79 -11.39 -6.15
N GLU A 249 -12.76 -11.26 -5.23
CA GLU A 249 -13.03 -12.25 -4.16
C GLU A 249 -13.28 -13.67 -4.72
N ASP A 250 -13.97 -13.79 -5.84
CA ASP A 250 -14.26 -15.09 -6.48
C ASP A 250 -12.97 -15.77 -6.98
N GLU A 251 -12.00 -15.01 -7.50
CA GLU A 251 -10.73 -15.52 -8.04
C GLU A 251 -9.75 -15.90 -6.93
N LEU A 252 -9.73 -15.16 -5.82
CA LEU A 252 -8.94 -15.49 -4.63
C LEU A 252 -9.45 -16.78 -3.96
N SER A 253 -10.76 -17.04 -4.00
CA SER A 253 -11.37 -18.24 -3.40
C SER A 253 -10.94 -19.55 -4.08
N GLU A 254 -10.65 -19.54 -5.38
CA GLU A 254 -10.22 -20.72 -6.15
C GLU A 254 -8.79 -21.16 -5.80
N ILE A 255 -7.95 -20.24 -5.32
CA ILE A 255 -6.56 -20.51 -4.97
C ILE A 255 -6.33 -20.67 -3.46
N GLU A 256 -7.29 -20.24 -2.64
CA GLU A 256 -7.29 -20.37 -1.17
C GLU A 256 -6.95 -21.79 -0.67
N PRO A 257 -7.43 -22.89 -1.29
CA PRO A 257 -7.08 -24.25 -0.86
C PRO A 257 -5.59 -24.61 -0.97
N PHE A 258 -4.80 -23.83 -1.72
CA PHE A 258 -3.38 -24.07 -1.97
C PHE A 258 -2.47 -23.12 -1.17
N VAL A 259 -3.03 -22.20 -0.39
CA VAL A 259 -2.28 -21.22 0.40
C VAL A 259 -2.05 -21.75 1.82
N GLU A 260 -0.77 -21.88 2.21
CA GLU A 260 -0.38 -22.24 3.58
C GLU A 260 0.29 -21.02 4.25
N TRP A 261 -0.37 -20.45 5.26
CA TRP A 261 0.12 -19.27 5.98
C TRP A 261 1.16 -19.68 7.03
N ARG A 262 2.37 -19.13 6.94
CA ARG A 262 3.44 -19.33 7.93
C ARG A 262 4.06 -18.00 8.31
N GLU A 263 4.27 -17.78 9.60
CA GLU A 263 5.04 -16.63 10.08
C GLU A 263 6.49 -16.72 9.57
N SER A 264 6.98 -15.65 8.96
CA SER A 264 8.37 -15.57 8.53
C SER A 264 8.95 -14.19 8.85
N VAL A 265 10.17 -14.18 9.40
CA VAL A 265 10.94 -12.97 9.63
C VAL A 265 11.87 -12.76 8.43
N GLU A 266 11.60 -11.75 7.58
CA GLU A 266 12.49 -11.41 6.48
C GLU A 266 13.68 -10.57 6.96
N VAL A 267 14.86 -11.20 7.05
CA VAL A 267 16.16 -10.52 7.12
C VAL A 267 16.95 -10.86 5.87
N ARG A 268 17.24 -9.86 5.02
CA ARG A 268 18.04 -10.07 3.80
C ARG A 268 19.53 -10.01 4.09
N LYS A 269 20.24 -11.11 3.83
CA LYS A 269 21.70 -11.18 3.74
C LYS A 269 22.10 -11.35 2.27
N LYS A 270 23.09 -10.61 1.77
CA LYS A 270 23.77 -11.02 0.53
C LYS A 270 24.86 -12.04 0.86
N LYS A 271 24.89 -13.16 0.13
CA LYS A 271 25.83 -14.26 0.39
C LYS A 271 27.19 -13.98 -0.22
N THR A 272 28.21 -13.97 0.63
CA THR A 272 29.57 -14.45 0.36
C THR A 272 29.60 -15.98 0.36
N LEU A 273 30.51 -16.61 -0.39
CA LEU A 273 30.91 -18.00 -0.18
C LEU A 273 32.42 -18.06 0.10
N LYS A 274 32.77 -18.88 1.09
CA LYS A 274 34.09 -19.05 1.71
C LYS A 274 35.01 -20.02 0.92
N PRO A 275 36.34 -19.97 1.10
CA PRO A 275 37.26 -21.12 0.99
C PRO A 275 37.23 -21.94 2.31
N GLU A 276 37.46 -23.25 2.39
CA GLU A 276 38.01 -24.31 1.52
C GLU A 276 37.12 -25.57 1.60
#